data_AF-A0A1F9MH71-F1
#
_entry.id   AF-A0A1F9MH71-F1
#
_cell.length_a   1.000
_cell.length_b   1.000
_cell.length_c   1.000
_cell.angle_alpha   90.00
_cell.angle_beta   90.00
_cell.angle_gamma   90.00
#
_symmetry.space_group_name_H-M   'P 1'
#
loop_
_entity.id
_entity.type
_entity.pdbx_description
1 polymer ?
#
loop_
_entity_poly.entity_id
_entity_poly.type
_entity_poly.pdbx_seq_one_letter_code
_entity_poly.pdbx_strand_id
1 'polypeptide(L)'
;MKSKESAADLVALFGQRAGNIYEARGYCCSETVVYLFNQALGGPLSEEVAASLGSGFCHGMGGAGCVCGGLAGAGIGLGLFLGPRRAGGMKKKEFQSLVKEAHDRFKARFGVTCCRTLLKRRKENKGASCQELTMGGAEIGIAIILEQRPELAGQVDLDFLRERESKVAGLAKRLLGR
;
A
#
# COMPACT_ATOMS: atom_id res chain seq x y z
N MET A 1 12.90 -25.87 11.33
CA MET A 1 11.58 -25.28 11.64
C MET A 1 11.60 -23.83 11.15
N LYS A 2 10.98 -23.49 10.01
CA LYS A 2 10.87 -22.08 9.60
C LYS A 2 9.93 -21.40 10.62
N SER A 3 10.42 -20.38 11.33
CA SER A 3 9.61 -19.57 12.22
C SER A 3 8.43 -18.99 11.43
N LYS A 4 7.21 -19.20 11.92
CA LYS A 4 6.01 -18.60 11.33
C LYS A 4 6.03 -17.11 11.69
N GLU A 5 6.09 -16.22 10.70
CA GLU A 5 6.05 -14.77 10.92
C GLU A 5 4.78 -14.39 11.68
N SER A 6 4.89 -13.53 12.69
CA SER A 6 3.71 -13.00 13.36
C SER A 6 2.99 -11.97 12.46
N ALA A 7 1.75 -11.64 12.77
CA ALA A 7 1.03 -10.59 12.06
C ALA A 7 1.77 -9.24 12.13
N ALA A 8 2.44 -8.94 13.24
CA ALA A 8 3.24 -7.73 13.40
C ALA A 8 4.48 -7.74 12.49
N ASP A 9 5.15 -8.88 12.36
CA ASP A 9 6.31 -9.02 11.48
C ASP A 9 5.90 -8.83 10.01
N LEU A 10 4.76 -9.41 9.61
CA LEU A 10 4.20 -9.21 8.27
C LEU A 10 3.87 -7.74 8.01
N VAL A 11 3.23 -7.05 8.95
CA VAL A 11 2.94 -5.60 8.83
C VAL A 11 4.24 -4.83 8.57
N ALA A 12 5.28 -5.07 9.36
CA ALA A 12 6.57 -4.40 9.18
C ALA A 12 7.22 -4.74 7.82
N LEU A 13 7.16 -5.99 7.37
CA LEU A 13 7.69 -6.42 6.08
C LEU A 13 6.98 -5.75 4.90
N PHE A 14 5.65 -5.62 4.95
CA PHE A 14 4.89 -4.87 3.95
C PHE A 14 5.30 -3.40 3.92
N GLY A 15 5.46 -2.76 5.08
CA GLY A 15 5.98 -1.40 5.17
C GLY A 15 7.34 -1.26 4.49
N GLN A 16 8.31 -2.09 4.88
CA GLN A 16 9.66 -2.07 4.30
C GLN A 16 9.66 -2.32 2.79
N ARG A 17 8.86 -3.28 2.30
CA ARG A 17 8.77 -3.58 0.87
C ARG A 17 8.12 -2.42 0.10
N ALA A 18 7.10 -1.79 0.65
CA ALA A 18 6.49 -0.59 0.07
C ALA A 18 7.53 0.54 -0.08
N GLY A 19 8.31 0.79 0.98
CA GLY A 19 9.38 1.77 0.96
C GLY A 19 10.44 1.49 -0.10
N ASN A 20 10.84 0.22 -0.26
CA ASN A 20 11.79 -0.19 -1.28
C ASN A 20 11.24 -0.03 -2.71
N ILE A 21 10.02 -0.51 -2.98
CA ILE A 21 9.39 -0.40 -4.30
C ILE A 21 9.23 1.07 -4.72
N TYR A 22 8.77 1.92 -3.80
CA TYR A 22 8.62 3.36 -4.05
C TYR A 22 9.93 3.99 -4.54
N GLU A 23 11.04 3.67 -3.88
CA GLU A 23 12.35 4.21 -4.25
C GLU A 23 12.97 3.58 -5.50
N ALA A 24 12.80 2.27 -5.69
CA ALA A 24 13.52 1.51 -6.72
C ALA A 24 12.78 1.52 -8.06
N ARG A 25 11.45 1.43 -8.05
CA ARG A 25 10.64 1.29 -9.26
C ARG A 25 10.07 2.59 -9.77
N GLY A 26 10.31 3.71 -9.08
CA GLY A 26 9.80 5.06 -9.38
C GLY A 26 8.28 5.15 -9.51
N TYR A 27 7.57 4.20 -8.92
CA TYR A 27 6.12 4.27 -8.74
C TYR A 27 5.79 5.39 -7.76
N CYS A 28 4.62 5.99 -7.92
CA CYS A 28 4.08 6.89 -6.92
C CYS A 28 3.52 6.10 -5.72
N CYS A 29 3.07 6.81 -4.69
CA CYS A 29 2.61 6.21 -3.43
C CYS A 29 1.46 5.20 -3.63
N SER A 30 0.45 5.54 -4.45
CA SER A 30 -0.72 4.68 -4.68
C SER A 30 -0.40 3.47 -5.55
N GLU A 31 0.33 3.67 -6.65
CA GLU A 31 0.82 2.58 -7.52
C GLU A 31 1.59 1.54 -6.69
N THR A 32 2.49 2.02 -5.83
CA THR A 32 3.31 1.15 -4.97
C THR A 32 2.46 0.27 -4.06
N VAL A 33 1.49 0.82 -3.35
CA VAL A 33 0.69 0.05 -2.37
C VAL A 33 -0.23 -0.94 -3.07
N VAL A 34 -0.87 -0.56 -4.19
CA VAL A 34 -1.75 -1.48 -4.94
C VAL A 34 -0.94 -2.62 -5.55
N TYR A 35 0.19 -2.30 -6.18
CA TYR A 35 1.13 -3.29 -6.72
C TYR A 35 1.58 -4.26 -5.62
N LEU A 36 2.08 -3.74 -4.49
CA LEU A 36 2.55 -4.53 -3.36
C LEU A 36 1.49 -5.50 -2.87
N PHE A 37 0.27 -5.04 -2.61
CA PHE A 37 -0.78 -5.91 -2.08
C PHE A 37 -1.18 -6.99 -3.08
N ASN A 38 -1.28 -6.64 -4.37
CA ASN A 38 -1.59 -7.62 -5.40
C ASN A 38 -0.52 -8.70 -5.50
N GLN A 39 0.78 -8.35 -5.48
CA GLN A 39 1.86 -9.34 -5.56
C GLN A 39 1.99 -10.16 -4.28
N ALA A 40 2.08 -9.50 -3.12
CA ALA A 40 2.39 -10.17 -1.86
C ALA A 40 1.28 -11.13 -1.39
N LEU A 41 0.03 -10.92 -1.81
CA LEU A 41 -1.11 -11.74 -1.40
C LEU A 41 -1.68 -12.62 -2.52
N GLY A 42 -0.97 -12.76 -3.65
CA GLY A 42 -1.45 -13.56 -4.78
C GLY A 42 -2.77 -13.04 -5.37
N GLY A 43 -2.90 -11.71 -5.48
CA GLY A 43 -4.06 -11.05 -6.04
C GLY A 43 -4.28 -11.38 -7.54
N PRO A 44 -5.51 -11.16 -8.05
CA PRO A 44 -5.91 -11.65 -9.37
C PRO A 44 -5.45 -10.75 -10.53
N LEU A 45 -4.80 -9.62 -10.26
CA LEU A 45 -4.45 -8.64 -11.29
C LEU A 45 -3.07 -8.94 -11.87
N SER A 46 -2.85 -8.61 -13.14
CA SER A 46 -1.49 -8.50 -13.65
C SER A 46 -0.74 -7.37 -12.95
N GLU A 47 0.60 -7.44 -12.93
CA GLU A 47 1.46 -6.41 -12.34
C GLU A 47 1.14 -5.01 -12.89
N GLU A 48 0.98 -4.90 -14.21
CA GLU A 48 0.67 -3.67 -14.92
C GLU A 48 -0.69 -3.10 -14.52
N VAL A 49 -1.73 -3.94 -14.47
CA VAL A 49 -3.08 -3.51 -14.10
C VAL A 49 -3.09 -3.05 -12.64
N ALA A 50 -2.42 -3.78 -11.74
CA ALA A 50 -2.34 -3.39 -10.33
C ALA A 50 -1.70 -2.01 -10.16
N ALA A 51 -0.56 -1.74 -10.82
CA ALA A 51 0.04 -0.41 -10.80
C ALA A 51 -0.89 0.65 -11.42
N SER A 52 -1.46 0.38 -12.60
CA SER A 52 -2.32 1.32 -13.34
C SER A 52 -3.54 1.79 -12.55
N LEU A 53 -4.15 0.92 -11.74
CA LEU A 53 -5.26 1.30 -10.85
C LEU A 53 -4.85 2.37 -9.82
N GLY A 54 -3.59 2.37 -9.41
CA GLY A 54 -3.03 3.37 -8.50
C GLY A 54 -2.65 4.69 -9.19
N SER A 55 -2.39 4.69 -10.50
CA SER A 55 -1.83 5.84 -11.22
C SER A 55 -2.70 7.09 -11.16
N GLY A 56 -4.02 6.93 -11.17
CA GLY A 56 -4.96 8.06 -11.05
C GLY A 56 -4.75 8.89 -9.78
N PHE A 57 -4.33 8.25 -8.68
CA PHE A 57 -4.11 8.89 -7.38
C PHE A 57 -2.70 9.44 -7.18
N CYS A 58 -1.82 9.30 -8.16
CA CYS A 58 -0.47 9.85 -8.07
C CYS A 58 -0.50 11.35 -7.84
N HIS A 59 0.48 11.82 -7.08
CA HIS A 59 0.57 13.23 -6.68
C HIS A 59 -0.73 13.74 -6.01
N GLY A 60 -1.42 12.83 -5.30
CA GLY A 60 -2.66 13.10 -4.57
C GLY A 60 -3.93 13.16 -5.44
N MET A 61 -3.91 12.56 -6.63
CA MET A 61 -4.74 12.88 -7.80
C MET A 61 -4.30 14.17 -8.47
N GLY A 62 -3.27 14.07 -9.29
CA GLY A 62 -2.89 15.06 -10.29
C GLY A 62 -2.43 16.42 -9.77
N GLY A 63 -2.05 16.54 -8.49
CA GLY A 63 -1.65 17.83 -7.90
C GLY A 63 -2.79 18.65 -7.30
N ALA A 64 -4.03 18.16 -7.38
CA ALA A 64 -5.19 18.79 -6.71
C ALA A 64 -5.03 18.86 -5.18
N GLY A 65 -4.16 18.01 -4.61
CA GLY A 65 -3.82 18.05 -3.20
C GLY A 65 -4.76 17.27 -2.28
N CYS A 66 -5.60 16.42 -2.87
CA CYS A 66 -6.63 15.61 -2.20
C CYS A 66 -6.00 14.40 -1.49
N VAL A 67 -6.68 13.25 -1.46
CA VAL A 67 -6.27 12.08 -0.68
C VAL A 67 -4.81 11.67 -0.93
N CYS A 68 -4.07 11.36 0.13
CA CYS A 68 -2.72 10.80 0.03
C CYS A 68 -2.73 9.49 -0.76
N GLY A 69 -1.80 9.32 -1.71
CA GLY A 69 -1.73 8.11 -2.53
C GLY A 69 -1.50 6.82 -1.72
N GLY A 70 -0.71 6.86 -0.65
CA GLY A 70 -0.52 5.68 0.22
C GLY A 70 -1.82 5.21 0.88
N LEU A 71 -2.64 6.16 1.36
CA LEU A 71 -3.97 5.86 1.91
C LEU A 71 -4.95 5.39 0.82
N ALA A 72 -4.96 6.05 -0.34
CA ALA A 72 -5.80 5.63 -1.47
C ALA A 72 -5.47 4.19 -1.91
N GLY A 73 -4.17 3.87 -2.03
CA GLY A 73 -3.71 2.53 -2.36
C GLY A 73 -4.12 1.50 -1.30
N ALA A 74 -4.04 1.83 -0.02
CA ALA A 74 -4.54 0.97 1.06
C ALA A 74 -6.04 0.70 0.91
N GLY A 75 -6.85 1.72 0.60
CA GLY A 75 -8.29 1.57 0.35
C GLY A 75 -8.60 0.68 -0.85
N ILE A 76 -7.86 0.82 -1.95
CA ILE A 76 -7.97 -0.08 -3.12
C ILE A 76 -7.62 -1.51 -2.73
N GLY A 77 -6.52 -1.69 -1.98
CA GLY A 77 -6.07 -2.96 -1.45
C GLY A 77 -7.14 -3.65 -0.58
N LEU A 78 -7.73 -2.91 0.37
CA LEU A 78 -8.87 -3.40 1.15
C LEU A 78 -10.02 -3.82 0.24
N GLY A 79 -10.32 -3.07 -0.81
CA GLY A 79 -11.35 -3.43 -1.79
C GLY A 79 -11.06 -4.76 -2.49
N LEU A 80 -9.81 -4.99 -2.89
CA LEU A 80 -9.39 -6.21 -3.58
C LEU A 80 -9.52 -7.44 -2.66
N PHE A 81 -9.11 -7.31 -1.40
CA PHE A 81 -9.07 -8.45 -0.50
C PHE A 81 -10.29 -8.60 0.39
N LEU A 82 -11.02 -7.54 0.75
CA LEU A 82 -12.17 -7.59 1.68
C LEU A 82 -13.48 -7.10 1.05
N GLY A 83 -13.42 -6.43 -0.10
CA GLY A 83 -14.54 -5.68 -0.66
C GLY A 83 -15.78 -6.51 -0.98
N PRO A 84 -16.97 -5.88 -1.03
CA PRO A 84 -18.27 -6.55 -1.15
C PRO A 84 -18.55 -7.15 -2.54
N ARG A 85 -17.64 -6.97 -3.50
CA ARG A 85 -17.79 -7.46 -4.89
C ARG A 85 -16.95 -8.69 -5.20
N ARG A 86 -16.05 -9.08 -4.29
CA ARG A 86 -15.28 -10.31 -4.44
C ARG A 86 -16.11 -11.52 -3.97
N ALA A 87 -15.75 -12.71 -4.44
CA ALA A 87 -16.27 -13.96 -3.88
C ALA A 87 -15.86 -14.10 -2.39
N GLY A 88 -16.82 -14.35 -1.50
CA GLY A 88 -16.58 -14.33 -0.05
C GLY A 88 -16.22 -12.95 0.50
N GLY A 89 -16.67 -11.88 -0.17
CA GLY A 89 -16.54 -10.50 0.29
C GLY A 89 -17.44 -10.16 1.47
N MET A 90 -17.07 -9.11 2.20
CA MET A 90 -17.86 -8.63 3.34
C MET A 90 -19.14 -7.92 2.90
N LYS A 91 -20.07 -7.71 3.84
CA LYS A 91 -21.22 -6.84 3.57
C LYS A 91 -20.75 -5.41 3.38
N LYS A 92 -21.46 -4.65 2.52
CA LYS A 92 -21.10 -3.26 2.17
C LYS A 92 -20.85 -2.37 3.39
N LYS A 93 -21.70 -2.46 4.42
CA LYS A 93 -21.61 -1.60 5.62
C LYS A 93 -20.40 -1.95 6.49
N GLU A 94 -20.08 -3.24 6.63
CA GLU A 94 -18.89 -3.71 7.34
C GLU A 94 -17.63 -3.23 6.61
N PHE A 95 -17.56 -3.45 5.29
CA PHE A 95 -16.44 -3.00 4.48
C PHE A 95 -16.22 -1.47 4.55
N GLN A 96 -17.30 -0.68 4.48
CA GLN A 96 -17.21 0.78 4.61
C GLN A 96 -16.62 1.21 5.97
N SER A 97 -16.93 0.46 7.03
CA SER A 97 -16.39 0.72 8.36
C SER A 97 -14.88 0.48 8.41
N LEU A 98 -14.38 -0.57 7.74
CA LEU A 98 -12.94 -0.86 7.65
C LEU A 98 -12.17 0.16 6.79
N VAL A 99 -12.77 0.66 5.71
CA VAL A 99 -12.16 1.75 4.92
C VAL A 99 -12.09 3.04 5.74
N LYS A 100 -13.13 3.34 6.52
CA LYS A 100 -13.11 4.49 7.47
C LYS A 100 -12.04 4.30 8.53
N GLU A 101 -11.90 3.09 9.06
CA GLU A 101 -10.86 2.76 10.03
C GLU A 101 -9.46 2.96 9.47
N ALA A 102 -9.19 2.52 8.24
CA ALA A 102 -7.91 2.79 7.57
C ALA A 102 -7.62 4.29 7.45
N HIS A 103 -8.64 5.08 7.07
CA HIS A 103 -8.54 6.55 7.05
C HIS A 103 -8.20 7.12 8.44
N ASP A 104 -8.89 6.67 9.49
CA ASP A 104 -8.72 7.20 10.83
C ASP A 104 -7.37 6.79 11.45
N ARG A 105 -6.92 5.54 11.26
CA ARG A 105 -5.58 5.08 11.66
C ARG A 105 -4.50 5.89 10.93
N PHE A 106 -4.67 6.17 9.64
CA PHE A 106 -3.73 6.99 8.88
C PHE A 106 -3.70 8.44 9.37
N LYS A 107 -4.88 9.02 9.62
CA LYS A 107 -5.00 10.37 10.18
C LYS A 107 -4.41 10.44 11.59
N ALA A 108 -4.59 9.43 12.42
CA ALA A 108 -4.00 9.38 13.76
C ALA A 108 -2.47 9.38 13.70
N ARG A 109 -1.88 8.61 12.76
CA ARG A 109 -0.43 8.51 12.59
C ARG A 109 0.21 9.75 11.96
N PHE A 110 -0.41 10.35 10.95
CA PHE A 110 0.18 11.43 10.15
C PHE A 110 -0.50 12.81 10.33
N GLY A 111 -1.55 12.86 11.14
CA GLY A 111 -2.31 14.05 11.52
C GLY A 111 -3.38 14.49 10.51
N VAL A 112 -3.18 14.25 9.21
CA VAL A 112 -4.11 14.62 8.13
C VAL A 112 -4.03 13.61 6.98
N THR A 113 -5.03 13.61 6.10
CA THR A 113 -5.09 12.70 4.94
C THR A 113 -4.91 13.41 3.59
N CYS A 114 -5.09 14.73 3.55
CA CYS A 114 -4.87 15.53 2.34
C CYS A 114 -3.37 15.67 2.03
N CYS A 115 -2.98 15.21 0.85
CA CYS A 115 -1.63 15.20 0.32
C CYS A 115 -0.98 16.60 0.37
N ARG A 116 -1.71 17.67 0.00
CA ARG A 116 -1.17 19.03 0.05
C ARG A 116 -0.72 19.44 1.46
N THR A 117 -1.53 19.13 2.46
CA THR A 117 -1.22 19.46 3.86
C THR A 117 -0.05 18.62 4.38
N LEU A 118 0.00 17.33 4.01
CA LEU A 118 1.14 16.45 4.34
C LEU A 118 2.45 16.99 3.73
N LEU A 119 2.43 17.32 2.43
CA LEU A 119 3.59 17.85 1.73
C LEU A 119 4.02 19.22 2.26
N LYS A 120 3.09 20.07 2.70
CA LYS A 120 3.41 21.34 3.36
C LYS A 120 4.17 21.08 4.67
N ARG A 121 3.66 20.20 5.54
CA ARG A 121 4.33 19.83 6.81
C ARG A 121 5.72 19.23 6.56
N ARG A 122 5.85 18.38 5.54
CA ARG A 122 7.14 17.82 5.13
C ARG A 122 8.14 18.92 4.74
N LYS A 123 7.73 19.90 3.92
CA LYS A 123 8.60 21.03 3.52
C LYS A 123 9.06 21.88 4.71
N GLU A 124 8.25 21.91 5.77
CA GLU A 124 8.58 22.56 7.04
C GLU A 124 9.39 21.66 7.99
N ASN A 125 9.87 20.48 7.53
CA ASN A 125 10.55 19.46 8.31
C ASN A 125 9.75 18.96 9.54
N LYS A 126 8.43 18.99 9.47
CA LYS A 126 7.48 18.62 10.54
C LYS A 126 6.58 17.44 10.17
N GLY A 127 6.87 16.74 9.08
CA GLY A 127 5.99 15.68 8.57
C GLY A 127 6.73 14.62 7.78
N ALA A 128 6.06 13.48 7.62
CA ALA A 128 6.57 12.31 6.91
C ALA A 128 6.87 12.59 5.43
N SER A 129 7.88 11.91 4.92
CA SER A 129 8.20 11.78 3.50
C SER A 129 7.13 10.96 2.76
N CYS A 130 7.08 11.08 1.43
CA CYS A 130 6.20 10.23 0.62
C CYS A 130 6.52 8.74 0.77
N GLN A 131 7.78 8.39 1.02
CA GLN A 131 8.17 7.00 1.30
C GLN A 131 7.51 6.53 2.59
N GLU A 132 7.67 7.25 3.70
CA GLU A 132 7.05 6.91 4.99
C GLU A 132 5.52 6.87 4.94
N LEU A 133 4.89 7.77 4.18
CA LEU A 133 3.44 7.75 3.95
C LEU A 133 3.01 6.50 3.15
N THR A 134 3.84 6.06 2.21
CA THR A 134 3.62 4.83 1.42
C THR A 134 3.75 3.59 2.31
N MET A 135 4.80 3.54 3.15
CA MET A 135 5.00 2.48 4.15
C MET A 135 3.82 2.41 5.12
N GLY A 136 3.42 3.54 5.70
CA GLY A 136 2.30 3.59 6.64
C GLY A 136 0.97 3.21 6.01
N GLY A 137 0.73 3.58 4.75
CA GLY A 137 -0.45 3.13 4.00
C GLY A 137 -0.47 1.61 3.84
N ALA A 138 0.64 1.01 3.45
CA ALA A 138 0.78 -0.44 3.33
C ALA A 138 0.59 -1.15 4.68
N GLU A 139 1.26 -0.69 5.73
CA GLU A 139 1.18 -1.24 7.09
C GLU A 139 -0.25 -1.22 7.63
N ILE A 140 -0.95 -0.08 7.50
CA ILE A 140 -2.34 0.06 7.96
C ILE A 140 -3.26 -0.87 7.18
N GLY A 141 -3.11 -0.91 5.84
CA GLY A 141 -3.95 -1.74 5.00
C GLY A 141 -3.77 -3.24 5.30
N ILE A 142 -2.53 -3.72 5.40
CA ILE A 142 -2.29 -5.15 5.67
C ILE A 142 -2.69 -5.54 7.09
N ALA A 143 -2.50 -4.67 8.09
CA ALA A 143 -2.97 -4.93 9.45
C ALA A 143 -4.47 -5.21 9.45
N ILE A 144 -5.28 -4.34 8.82
CA ILE A 144 -6.73 -4.53 8.73
C ILE A 144 -7.08 -5.79 7.92
N ILE A 145 -6.36 -6.07 6.83
CA ILE A 145 -6.58 -7.30 6.04
C ILE A 145 -6.37 -8.55 6.90
N LEU A 146 -5.27 -8.62 7.65
CA LEU A 146 -4.93 -9.79 8.47
C LEU A 146 -5.80 -9.90 9.73
N GLU A 147 -6.23 -8.79 10.32
CA GLU A 147 -7.20 -8.78 11.42
C GLU A 147 -8.53 -9.41 10.99
N GLN A 148 -8.95 -9.17 9.75
CA GLN A 148 -10.22 -9.67 9.23
C GLN A 148 -10.13 -11.04 8.56
N ARG A 149 -8.96 -11.37 8.01
CA ARG A 149 -8.67 -12.59 7.22
C ARG A 149 -7.30 -13.15 7.63
N PRO A 150 -7.17 -13.67 8.86
CA PRO A 150 -5.88 -14.13 9.39
C PRO A 150 -5.29 -15.29 8.57
N GLU A 151 -6.12 -16.04 7.84
CA GLU A 151 -5.66 -17.11 6.96
C GLU A 151 -4.82 -16.61 5.77
N LEU A 152 -4.95 -15.34 5.39
CA LEU A 152 -4.10 -14.73 4.35
C LEU A 152 -2.64 -14.62 4.78
N ALA A 153 -2.34 -14.61 6.08
CA ALA A 153 -0.96 -14.62 6.57
C ALA A 153 -0.16 -15.84 6.06
N GLY A 154 -0.84 -16.99 5.88
CA GLY A 154 -0.24 -18.19 5.32
C GLY A 154 -0.07 -18.19 3.80
N GLN A 155 -0.65 -17.20 3.11
CA GLN A 155 -0.61 -17.03 1.65
C GLN A 155 0.34 -15.91 1.22
N VAL A 156 0.93 -15.21 2.18
CA VAL A 156 1.87 -14.13 1.90
C VAL A 156 3.11 -14.69 1.21
N ASP A 157 3.49 -14.10 0.08
CA ASP A 157 4.77 -14.35 -0.57
C ASP A 157 5.89 -13.63 0.20
N LEU A 158 6.52 -14.36 1.13
CA LEU A 158 7.61 -13.85 1.96
C LEU A 158 8.88 -13.56 1.15
N ASP A 159 9.11 -14.29 0.06
CA ASP A 159 10.31 -14.09 -0.77
C ASP A 159 10.18 -12.75 -1.51
N PHE A 160 8.99 -12.48 -2.07
CA PHE A 160 8.67 -11.17 -2.64
C PHE A 160 8.76 -10.03 -1.62
N LEU A 161 8.25 -10.21 -0.39
CA LEU A 161 8.32 -9.15 0.64
C LEU A 161 9.76 -8.86 1.08
N ARG A 162 10.62 -9.87 1.10
CA ARG A 162 12.03 -9.75 1.50
C ARG A 162 12.94 -9.26 0.39
N GLU A 163 12.49 -9.32 -0.86
CA GLU A 163 13.24 -8.81 -2.00
C GLU A 163 13.62 -7.32 -1.78
N ARG A 164 14.86 -6.98 -2.12
CA ARG A 164 15.38 -5.62 -2.09
C ARG A 164 15.89 -5.26 -3.47
N GLU A 165 15.11 -4.45 -4.18
CA GLU A 165 15.46 -3.97 -5.50
C GLU A 165 16.41 -2.77 -5.38
N SER A 166 17.46 -2.76 -6.22
CA SER A 166 18.33 -1.60 -6.36
C SER A 166 17.74 -0.62 -7.37
N LYS A 167 18.02 0.68 -7.18
CA LYS A 167 17.59 1.74 -8.12
C LYS A 167 18.11 1.48 -9.54
N VAL A 168 19.29 0.87 -9.67
CA VAL A 168 19.90 0.51 -10.97
C VAL A 168 19.09 -0.58 -11.67
N ALA A 169 18.73 -1.66 -10.96
CA ALA A 169 17.93 -2.73 -11.53
C ALA A 169 16.51 -2.27 -11.89
N GLY A 170 15.90 -1.41 -11.07
CA GLY A 170 14.59 -0.81 -11.36
C GLY A 170 14.60 0.09 -12.59
N LEU A 171 15.67 0.88 -12.79
CA LEU A 171 15.85 1.70 -13.98
C LEU A 171 16.03 0.84 -15.25
N ALA A 172 16.79 -0.25 -15.17
CA ALA A 172 16.98 -1.17 -16.29
C ALA A 172 15.66 -1.83 -16.74
N LYS A 173 14.83 -2.31 -15.79
CA LYS A 173 13.50 -2.88 -16.11
C LYS A 173 12.58 -1.89 -16.83
N ARG A 174 12.63 -0.59 -16.45
CA ARG A 174 11.86 0.47 -17.12
C ARG A 174 12.30 0.75 -18.55
N LEU A 175 13.60 0.67 -18.81
CA LEU A 175 14.17 0.92 -20.13
C LEU A 175 13.99 -0.27 -21.09
N LEU A 176 13.96 -1.49 -20.56
CA LEU A 176 13.80 -2.73 -21.33
C LEU A 176 12.33 -3.13 -21.55
N GLY A 177 11.39 -2.52 -20.83
CA GLY A 177 9.94 -2.84 -20.86
C GLY A 177 9.07 -1.80 -21.58
N ARG A 178 9.61 -1.10 -22.58
CA ARG A 178 8.86 -0.26 -23.52
C ARG A 178 8.97 -0.80 -24.93
#